data_AF-A0A6M1N9W0-F1
#
_entry.id   AF-A0A6M1N9W0-F1
#
_cell.length_a   1.000
_cell.length_b   1.000
_cell.length_c   1.000
_cell.angle_alpha   90.00
_cell.angle_beta   90.00
_cell.angle_gamma   90.00
#
_symmetry.space_group_name_H-M   'P 1'
#
loop_
_entity.id
_entity.type
_entity.pdbx_description
1 polymer ?
#
loop_
_entity_poly.entity_id
_entity_poly.type
_entity_poly.pdbx_seq_one_letter_code
_entity_poly.pdbx_strand_id
1 'polypeptide(L)'
;MKYSALLIVGLCIVLLTGCNKLMKDYDLDTSNDLDDVTLLEYISQGKDSRLTLYAEAVHYAGMEDIIEGQAKTRIVPTNEAIQGLLLSAGVSSIQELSPNVVKEMLSYLVIPGAYRSLDLEEDETIGEATVQGDSLYLTRNVSATDKFRLYVNKNSKLATPQIPVIGQDYVFKDGVAHVVNIFPTYQGVMTVTDPVPDGVDYSDAKKDTLWVEADAHVYRGSRDANYGDDGPYTTRSIIVNARPDNHVSARRGLIKFDLKDIAFADDLVGANFNFNVRTPFPANITPTLGVWETGTDWEEFGETGVTWNTMPTFGGQIATSEVVVVGWNVVSLTTFINRAYQQHVEEVSLGLGLMDDPNGEFGNVFIYNREQSNGDYKAFISLLGAMPSELELDHLTALQVPQDGAAAVTKEQLSMKPAVSPTYNYTDNNIIYVLAETPANGTVTRFGLPMGKFGEFTQEELKGGAIRYVHDGTGSSDAITFKVKDYIGGVYAELIELPVTIQ
;
A
#
# COMPACT_ATOMS: atom_id res chain seq x y z
N MET A 1 -45.85 27.34 -19.59
CA MET A 1 -45.33 26.09 -20.20
C MET A 1 -44.28 25.55 -19.24
N LYS A 2 -44.59 24.53 -18.43
CA LYS A 2 -44.22 23.12 -18.67
C LYS A 2 -42.68 23.01 -18.81
N TYR A 3 -41.87 22.47 -17.90
CA TYR A 3 -42.03 21.36 -16.94
C TYR A 3 -41.13 21.54 -15.71
N SER A 4 -41.62 21.05 -14.56
CA SER A 4 -40.88 20.78 -13.33
C SER A 4 -40.00 19.53 -13.46
N ALA A 5 -38.85 19.48 -12.78
CA ALA A 5 -38.37 18.30 -12.03
C ALA A 5 -37.12 18.65 -11.19
N LEU A 6 -37.30 18.67 -9.87
CA LEU A 6 -36.23 18.50 -8.89
C LEU A 6 -35.55 17.15 -9.16
N LEU A 7 -34.22 17.13 -9.32
CA LEU A 7 -33.44 15.90 -9.18
C LEU A 7 -32.83 15.90 -7.77
N ILE A 8 -33.55 15.29 -6.85
CA ILE A 8 -33.03 14.86 -5.54
C ILE A 8 -32.06 13.73 -5.86
N VAL A 9 -30.77 13.93 -5.59
CA VAL A 9 -29.79 12.84 -5.59
C VAL A 9 -30.09 12.00 -4.36
N GLY A 10 -30.90 10.96 -4.56
CA GLY A 10 -31.10 9.90 -3.59
C GLY A 10 -29.79 9.16 -3.42
N LEU A 11 -29.26 9.18 -2.20
CA LEU A 11 -28.30 8.19 -1.73
C LEU A 11 -29.02 6.83 -1.82
N CYS A 12 -28.85 6.13 -2.95
CA CYS A 12 -29.22 4.73 -3.04
C CYS A 12 -28.29 3.95 -2.13
N ILE A 13 -28.66 3.87 -0.85
CA ILE A 13 -28.33 2.72 -0.02
C ILE A 13 -29.00 1.54 -0.72
N VAL A 14 -28.26 0.92 -1.64
CA VAL A 14 -28.60 -0.43 -2.07
C VAL A 14 -28.36 -1.28 -0.84
N LEU A 15 -29.43 -1.48 -0.05
CA LEU A 15 -29.52 -2.60 0.85
C LEU A 15 -29.49 -3.83 -0.05
N LEU A 16 -28.28 -4.28 -0.37
CA LEU A 16 -28.07 -5.67 -0.72
C LEU A 16 -28.52 -6.42 0.53
N THR A 17 -29.76 -6.89 0.54
CA THR A 17 -30.20 -7.95 1.44
C THR A 17 -29.50 -9.22 0.97
N GLY A 18 -28.18 -9.26 1.14
CA GLY A 18 -27.49 -10.51 1.35
C GLY A 18 -28.06 -11.08 2.63
N CYS A 19 -28.54 -12.32 2.57
CA CYS A 19 -28.94 -13.04 3.75
C CYS A 19 -27.67 -13.29 4.57
N ASN A 20 -27.27 -12.33 5.40
CA ASN A 20 -26.20 -12.53 6.36
C ASN A 20 -26.76 -13.49 7.41
N LYS A 21 -26.38 -14.78 7.31
CA LYS A 21 -26.68 -15.80 8.31
C LYS A 21 -25.77 -15.58 9.52
N LEU A 22 -26.07 -14.52 10.27
CA LEU A 22 -25.44 -14.23 11.54
C LEU A 22 -26.25 -14.89 12.63
N MET A 23 -25.57 -15.59 13.53
CA MET A 23 -26.23 -16.23 14.64
C MET A 23 -26.54 -15.20 15.71
N LYS A 24 -27.82 -15.14 16.12
CA LYS A 24 -28.30 -14.31 17.21
C LYS A 24 -28.79 -15.18 18.36
N ASP A 25 -29.03 -14.57 19.51
CA ASP A 25 -29.44 -15.25 20.77
C ASP A 25 -30.69 -16.15 20.61
N TYR A 26 -31.55 -15.88 19.62
CA TYR A 26 -32.75 -16.67 19.32
C TYR A 26 -32.60 -17.64 18.13
N ASP A 27 -31.48 -17.57 17.39
CA ASP A 27 -31.16 -18.41 16.22
C ASP A 27 -30.16 -19.54 16.58
N LEU A 28 -30.10 -19.92 17.86
CA LEU A 28 -29.33 -21.07 18.36
C LEU A 28 -29.97 -22.38 17.86
N ASP A 29 -29.97 -22.58 16.54
CA ASP A 29 -30.48 -23.78 15.90
C ASP A 29 -29.44 -24.90 16.00
N THR A 30 -29.91 -26.10 16.34
CA THR A 30 -29.10 -27.19 16.90
C THR A 30 -28.90 -28.38 15.96
N SER A 31 -29.31 -28.32 14.68
CA SER A 31 -29.06 -29.37 13.66
C SER A 31 -29.53 -28.93 12.24
N ASN A 32 -29.20 -29.48 11.06
CA ASN A 32 -28.18 -30.43 10.56
C ASN A 32 -28.14 -30.43 9.00
N ASP A 33 -28.46 -29.31 8.31
CA ASP A 33 -28.55 -29.33 6.83
C ASP A 33 -27.18 -29.38 6.13
N LEU A 34 -26.09 -29.11 6.87
CA LEU A 34 -24.74 -29.04 6.33
C LEU A 34 -23.86 -30.24 6.74
N ASP A 35 -24.28 -31.03 7.73
CA ASP A 35 -23.53 -32.16 8.28
C ASP A 35 -23.25 -33.29 7.27
N ASP A 36 -24.09 -33.39 6.23
CA ASP A 36 -23.97 -34.42 5.19
C ASP A 36 -23.21 -33.94 3.93
N VAL A 37 -22.85 -32.65 3.85
CA VAL A 37 -22.15 -32.05 2.70
C VAL A 37 -20.83 -31.43 3.12
N THR A 38 -19.82 -31.50 2.24
CA THR A 38 -18.55 -30.76 2.41
C THR A 38 -18.72 -29.28 2.04
N LEU A 39 -17.79 -28.43 2.46
CA LEU A 39 -17.79 -27.01 2.07
C LEU A 39 -17.72 -26.84 0.55
N LEU A 40 -16.86 -27.60 -0.14
CA LEU A 40 -16.73 -27.51 -1.59
C LEU A 40 -17.98 -28.00 -2.32
N GLU A 41 -18.61 -29.09 -1.84
CA GLU A 41 -19.90 -29.55 -2.39
C GLU A 41 -20.97 -28.48 -2.23
N TYR A 42 -21.07 -27.86 -1.05
CA TYR A 42 -22.02 -26.77 -0.79
C TYR A 42 -21.85 -25.59 -1.77
N ILE A 43 -20.61 -25.18 -2.04
CA ILE A 43 -20.31 -24.10 -3.00
C ILE A 43 -20.65 -24.56 -4.43
N SER A 44 -20.23 -25.77 -4.82
CA SER A 44 -20.45 -26.32 -6.17
C SER A 44 -21.94 -26.50 -6.52
N GLN A 45 -22.79 -26.76 -5.51
CA GLN A 45 -24.25 -26.83 -5.64
C GLN A 45 -24.91 -25.45 -5.80
N GLY A 46 -24.12 -24.36 -5.78
CA GLY A 46 -24.60 -22.99 -5.94
C GLY A 46 -25.34 -22.46 -4.71
N LYS A 47 -25.09 -23.02 -3.52
CA LYS A 47 -25.78 -22.61 -2.28
C LYS A 47 -25.32 -21.25 -1.75
N ASP A 48 -24.10 -20.84 -2.09
CA ASP A 48 -23.61 -19.46 -1.87
C ASP A 48 -22.73 -19.00 -3.04
N SER A 49 -23.29 -18.17 -3.91
CA SER A 49 -22.59 -17.66 -5.10
C SER A 49 -21.46 -16.68 -4.80
N ARG A 50 -21.34 -16.20 -3.55
CA ARG A 50 -20.27 -15.28 -3.13
C ARG A 50 -18.95 -15.99 -2.88
N LEU A 51 -18.93 -17.33 -2.85
CA LEU A 51 -17.76 -18.14 -2.46
C LEU A 51 -17.14 -18.90 -3.63
N THR A 52 -17.62 -18.67 -4.85
CA THR A 52 -17.20 -19.44 -6.04
C THR A 52 -15.71 -19.29 -6.33
N LEU A 53 -15.15 -18.09 -6.14
CA LEU A 53 -13.74 -17.82 -6.38
C LEU A 53 -12.83 -18.50 -5.33
N TYR A 54 -13.32 -18.69 -4.09
CA TYR A 54 -12.62 -19.49 -3.10
C TYR A 54 -12.49 -20.95 -3.55
N ALA A 55 -13.59 -21.56 -4.00
CA ALA A 55 -13.57 -22.95 -4.48
C ALA A 55 -12.71 -23.11 -5.75
N GLU A 56 -12.76 -22.14 -6.66
CA GLU A 56 -11.88 -22.09 -7.84
C GLU A 56 -10.41 -22.03 -7.44
N ALA A 57 -10.05 -21.17 -6.48
CA ALA A 57 -8.69 -21.02 -6.00
C ALA A 57 -8.17 -22.27 -5.28
N VAL A 58 -9.02 -22.92 -4.47
CA VAL A 58 -8.70 -24.21 -3.82
C VAL A 58 -8.37 -25.27 -4.87
N HIS A 59 -9.20 -25.39 -5.91
CA HIS A 59 -8.98 -26.36 -6.97
C HIS A 59 -7.72 -26.05 -7.79
N TYR A 60 -7.52 -24.78 -8.15
CA TYR A 60 -6.34 -24.31 -8.87
C TYR A 60 -5.04 -24.62 -8.12
N ALA A 61 -5.06 -24.49 -6.79
CA ALA A 61 -3.90 -24.72 -5.92
C ALA A 61 -3.73 -26.19 -5.47
N GLY A 62 -4.65 -27.09 -5.83
CA GLY A 62 -4.63 -28.50 -5.39
C GLY A 62 -4.71 -28.65 -3.87
N MET A 63 -5.59 -27.87 -3.23
CA MET A 63 -5.70 -27.76 -1.77
C MET A 63 -6.83 -28.57 -1.14
N GLU A 64 -7.51 -29.42 -1.91
CA GLU A 64 -8.67 -30.20 -1.44
C GLU A 64 -8.32 -30.98 -0.16
N ASP A 65 -7.21 -31.73 -0.16
CA ASP A 65 -6.74 -32.49 1.00
C ASP A 65 -6.37 -31.61 2.21
N ILE A 66 -5.97 -30.36 1.98
CA ILE A 66 -5.59 -29.40 3.02
C ILE A 66 -6.83 -28.82 3.71
N ILE A 67 -7.91 -28.60 2.97
CA ILE A 67 -9.12 -27.99 3.54
C ILE A 67 -10.14 -29.01 4.05
N GLU A 68 -10.07 -30.26 3.57
CA GLU A 68 -10.92 -31.36 4.06
C GLU A 68 -10.50 -31.86 5.45
N GLY A 69 -11.48 -32.12 6.33
CA GLY A 69 -11.28 -32.84 7.59
C GLY A 69 -12.01 -32.22 8.79
N GLN A 70 -12.71 -33.05 9.56
CA GLN A 70 -13.61 -32.60 10.64
C GLN A 70 -12.97 -31.74 11.73
N ALA A 71 -11.67 -31.89 11.99
CA ALA A 71 -10.94 -31.14 13.01
C ALA A 71 -10.26 -29.89 12.42
N LYS A 72 -10.97 -29.11 11.61
CA LYS A 72 -10.47 -27.88 10.97
C LYS A 72 -11.51 -26.77 10.96
N THR A 73 -11.03 -25.54 11.14
CA THR A 73 -11.79 -24.31 10.90
C THR A 73 -11.22 -23.60 9.68
N ARG A 74 -12.09 -23.30 8.70
CA ARG A 74 -11.73 -22.53 7.50
C ARG A 74 -12.32 -21.14 7.55
N ILE A 75 -11.50 -20.15 7.26
CA ILE A 75 -11.96 -18.80 6.99
C ILE A 75 -12.16 -18.66 5.48
N VAL A 76 -13.38 -18.39 5.05
CA VAL A 76 -13.79 -18.43 3.65
C VAL A 76 -14.05 -17.01 3.16
N PRO A 77 -13.07 -16.35 2.52
CA PRO A 77 -13.27 -15.03 1.95
C PRO A 77 -14.27 -15.06 0.79
N THR A 78 -15.07 -14.00 0.64
CA THR A 78 -15.93 -13.84 -0.53
C THR A 78 -15.13 -13.53 -1.79
N ASN A 79 -15.79 -13.61 -2.94
CA ASN A 79 -15.25 -13.22 -4.24
C ASN A 79 -14.69 -11.80 -4.19
N GLU A 80 -15.42 -10.86 -3.59
CA GLU A 80 -14.99 -9.46 -3.45
C GLU A 80 -13.77 -9.34 -2.54
N ALA A 81 -13.68 -10.15 -1.48
CA ALA A 81 -12.55 -10.17 -0.57
C ALA A 81 -11.26 -10.64 -1.27
N ILE A 82 -11.34 -11.71 -2.07
CA ILE A 82 -10.21 -12.22 -2.85
C ILE A 82 -9.80 -11.20 -3.93
N GLN A 83 -10.76 -10.66 -4.68
CA GLN A 83 -10.49 -9.65 -5.71
C GLN A 83 -9.85 -8.38 -5.13
N GLY A 84 -10.34 -7.91 -3.99
CA GLY A 84 -9.78 -6.76 -3.29
C GLY A 84 -8.32 -6.97 -2.88
N LEU A 85 -7.96 -8.19 -2.46
CA LEU A 85 -6.58 -8.55 -2.15
C LEU A 85 -5.70 -8.61 -3.41
N LEU A 86 -6.16 -9.25 -4.49
CA LEU A 86 -5.39 -9.35 -5.72
C LEU A 86 -5.09 -7.96 -6.31
N LEU A 87 -6.10 -7.08 -6.32
CA LEU A 87 -5.95 -5.70 -6.78
C LEU A 87 -4.95 -4.90 -5.94
N SER A 88 -4.87 -5.13 -4.62
CA SER A 88 -3.89 -4.45 -3.77
C SER A 88 -2.44 -4.89 -4.06
N ALA A 89 -2.26 -6.08 -4.64
CA ALA A 89 -0.98 -6.58 -5.15
C ALA A 89 -0.74 -6.26 -6.63
N GLY A 90 -1.65 -5.54 -7.31
CA GLY A 90 -1.55 -5.26 -8.75
C GLY A 90 -1.81 -6.48 -9.64
N VAL A 91 -2.45 -7.52 -9.11
CA VAL A 91 -2.76 -8.78 -9.78
C VAL A 91 -4.22 -8.76 -10.21
N SER A 92 -4.53 -9.13 -11.46
CA SER A 92 -5.91 -9.04 -11.97
C SER A 92 -6.71 -10.33 -11.78
N SER A 93 -6.03 -11.47 -11.63
CA SER A 93 -6.66 -12.78 -11.51
C SER A 93 -5.79 -13.77 -10.73
N ILE A 94 -6.40 -14.82 -10.16
CA ILE A 94 -5.65 -15.82 -9.38
C ILE A 94 -4.70 -16.65 -10.26
N GLN A 95 -5.01 -16.76 -11.55
CA GLN A 95 -4.21 -17.48 -12.55
C GLN A 95 -2.92 -16.76 -12.95
N GLU A 96 -2.75 -15.48 -12.60
CA GLU A 96 -1.47 -14.78 -12.72
C GLU A 96 -0.48 -15.21 -11.63
N LEU A 97 -0.94 -15.88 -10.58
CA LEU A 97 -0.12 -16.45 -9.52
C LEU A 97 0.17 -17.92 -9.80
N SER A 98 1.35 -18.40 -9.39
CA SER A 98 1.63 -19.84 -9.44
C SER A 98 0.68 -20.59 -8.48
N PRO A 99 0.32 -21.86 -8.78
CA PRO A 99 -0.50 -22.67 -7.90
C PRO A 99 0.03 -22.74 -6.46
N ASN A 100 1.36 -22.80 -6.29
CA ASN A 100 1.99 -22.86 -4.98
C ASN A 100 1.88 -21.53 -4.21
N VAL A 101 1.89 -20.37 -4.88
CA VAL A 101 1.63 -19.08 -4.22
C VAL A 101 0.18 -19.00 -3.73
N VAL A 102 -0.77 -19.45 -4.55
CA VAL A 102 -2.19 -19.52 -4.14
C VAL A 102 -2.36 -20.49 -2.98
N LYS A 103 -1.67 -21.63 -3.03
CA LYS A 103 -1.64 -22.63 -1.97
C LYS A 103 -1.17 -22.05 -0.65
N GLU A 104 -0.06 -21.33 -0.67
CA GLU A 104 0.51 -20.67 0.51
C GLU A 104 -0.47 -19.63 1.09
N MET A 105 -1.02 -18.78 0.23
CA MET A 105 -1.97 -17.73 0.62
C MET A 105 -3.24 -18.29 1.27
N LEU A 106 -3.83 -19.34 0.70
CA LEU A 106 -5.02 -19.98 1.25
C LEU A 106 -4.73 -20.88 2.46
N SER A 107 -3.49 -21.38 2.61
CA SER A 107 -3.10 -22.20 3.77
C SER A 107 -3.12 -21.39 5.07
N TYR A 108 -3.00 -20.06 4.99
CA TYR A 108 -3.21 -19.15 6.13
C TYR A 108 -4.68 -19.14 6.62
N LEU A 109 -5.63 -19.52 5.77
CA LEU A 109 -7.05 -19.47 6.10
C LEU A 109 -7.57 -20.73 6.81
N VAL A 110 -6.68 -21.67 7.11
CA VAL A 110 -7.03 -22.96 7.72
C VAL A 110 -6.28 -23.10 9.04
N ILE A 111 -7.03 -23.25 10.13
CA ILE A 111 -6.48 -23.57 11.44
C ILE A 111 -6.92 -24.98 11.88
N PRO A 112 -6.08 -25.72 12.61
CA PRO A 112 -6.46 -26.98 13.23
C PRO A 112 -7.48 -26.73 14.35
N GLY A 113 -8.39 -27.68 14.59
CA GLY A 113 -9.47 -27.57 15.55
C GLY A 113 -10.80 -27.11 14.92
N ALA A 114 -11.91 -27.48 15.54
CA ALA A 114 -13.25 -27.13 15.09
C ALA A 114 -13.83 -26.06 16.03
N TYR A 115 -13.62 -24.80 15.68
CA TYR A 115 -13.96 -23.65 16.50
C TYR A 115 -15.21 -22.94 15.99
N ARG A 116 -16.30 -23.01 16.77
CA ARG A 116 -17.50 -22.20 16.57
C ARG A 116 -17.50 -21.04 17.56
N SER A 117 -18.24 -19.98 17.25
CA SER A 117 -18.50 -18.91 18.21
C SER A 117 -19.16 -19.42 19.49
N LEU A 118 -19.97 -20.47 19.41
CA LEU A 118 -20.63 -21.07 20.59
C LEU A 118 -19.67 -21.82 21.52
N ASP A 119 -18.53 -22.25 20.99
CA ASP A 119 -17.53 -22.99 21.77
C ASP A 119 -16.59 -22.03 22.52
N LEU A 120 -16.71 -20.73 22.29
CA LEU A 120 -15.90 -19.67 22.90
C LEU A 120 -16.67 -18.95 24.01
N GLU A 121 -15.98 -18.64 25.11
CA GLU A 121 -16.48 -17.79 26.18
C GLU A 121 -16.67 -16.33 25.69
N GLU A 122 -17.44 -15.54 26.44
CA GLU A 122 -17.66 -14.13 26.11
C GLU A 122 -16.34 -13.33 26.06
N ASP A 123 -16.09 -12.65 24.94
CA ASP A 123 -14.85 -11.90 24.65
C ASP A 123 -13.55 -12.75 24.65
N GLU A 124 -13.68 -14.08 24.60
CA GLU A 124 -12.55 -14.98 24.44
C GLU A 124 -11.88 -14.80 23.07
N THR A 125 -10.55 -14.86 23.07
CA THR A 125 -9.73 -14.89 21.85
C THR A 125 -8.88 -16.15 21.85
N ILE A 126 -9.07 -16.98 20.84
CA ILE A 126 -8.16 -18.09 20.52
C ILE A 126 -7.16 -17.64 19.46
N GLY A 127 -5.93 -18.13 19.55
CA GLY A 127 -4.88 -17.88 18.58
C GLY A 127 -4.19 -19.19 18.24
N GLU A 128 -4.26 -19.59 16.99
CA GLU A 128 -3.74 -20.87 16.51
C GLU A 128 -2.77 -20.66 15.34
N ALA A 129 -1.76 -21.50 15.25
CA ALA A 129 -0.93 -21.58 14.06
C ALA A 129 -1.76 -22.15 12.91
N THR A 130 -1.76 -21.46 11.78
CA THR A 130 -2.42 -21.90 10.55
C THR A 130 -1.62 -23.03 9.90
N VAL A 131 -2.18 -23.66 8.86
CA VAL A 131 -1.43 -24.65 8.05
C VAL A 131 -0.19 -24.03 7.41
N GLN A 132 -0.23 -22.73 7.10
CA GLN A 132 0.90 -21.94 6.59
C GLN A 132 1.93 -21.57 7.69
N GLY A 133 1.56 -21.69 8.96
CA GLY A 133 2.43 -21.51 10.13
C GLY A 133 2.23 -20.19 10.87
N ASP A 134 1.76 -19.13 10.20
CA ASP A 134 1.47 -17.85 10.88
C ASP A 134 0.21 -17.98 11.76
N SER A 135 0.11 -17.15 12.80
CA SER A 135 -1.03 -17.19 13.71
C SER A 135 -2.30 -16.57 13.10
N LEU A 136 -3.45 -17.19 13.34
CA LEU A 136 -4.76 -16.62 13.07
C LEU A 136 -5.56 -16.58 14.37
N TYR A 137 -6.25 -15.47 14.61
CA TYR A 137 -7.01 -15.26 15.84
C TYR A 137 -8.52 -15.26 15.56
N LEU A 138 -9.28 -15.95 16.41
CA LEU A 138 -10.74 -15.87 16.44
C LEU A 138 -11.19 -15.32 17.78
N THR A 139 -12.01 -14.26 17.75
CA THR A 139 -12.53 -13.62 18.95
C THR A 139 -14.04 -13.60 18.92
N ARG A 140 -14.70 -14.17 19.94
CA ARG A 140 -16.14 -14.00 20.15
C ARG A 140 -16.36 -12.68 20.85
N ASN A 141 -16.81 -11.66 20.12
CA ASN A 141 -17.09 -10.36 20.74
C ASN A 141 -18.57 -10.22 21.13
N VAL A 142 -18.82 -9.76 22.36
CA VAL A 142 -20.16 -9.51 22.87
C VAL A 142 -20.53 -8.04 22.78
N SER A 143 -21.73 -7.77 22.29
CA SER A 143 -22.35 -6.44 22.26
C SER A 143 -23.81 -6.51 22.71
N ALA A 144 -24.42 -5.35 22.97
CA ALA A 144 -25.84 -5.28 23.36
C ALA A 144 -26.79 -5.88 22.30
N THR A 145 -26.38 -5.88 21.02
CA THR A 145 -27.21 -6.32 19.89
C THR A 145 -26.81 -7.68 19.31
N ASP A 146 -25.61 -8.16 19.63
CA ASP A 146 -25.05 -9.41 19.11
C ASP A 146 -24.07 -9.98 20.13
N LYS A 147 -24.41 -11.13 20.72
CA LYS A 147 -23.63 -11.82 21.75
C LYS A 147 -22.72 -12.92 21.21
N PHE A 148 -22.74 -13.15 19.90
CA PHE A 148 -22.04 -14.26 19.26
C PHE A 148 -21.21 -13.79 18.07
N ARG A 149 -20.97 -12.47 17.92
CA ARG A 149 -20.26 -11.94 16.78
C ARG A 149 -18.81 -12.42 16.77
N LEU A 150 -18.46 -13.27 15.81
CA LEU A 150 -17.07 -13.70 15.62
C LEU A 150 -16.28 -12.66 14.82
N TYR A 151 -15.04 -12.43 15.22
CA TYR A 151 -14.06 -11.63 14.49
C TYR A 151 -12.82 -12.47 14.20
N VAL A 152 -12.28 -12.33 12.99
CA VAL A 152 -10.96 -12.84 12.60
C VAL A 152 -9.91 -11.75 12.84
N ASN A 153 -8.76 -12.13 13.36
CA ASN A 153 -7.60 -11.26 13.57
C ASN A 153 -7.87 -10.01 14.43
N LYS A 154 -8.83 -10.10 15.35
CA LYS A 154 -9.03 -9.10 16.40
C LYS A 154 -7.96 -9.30 17.49
N ASN A 155 -6.76 -8.79 17.24
CA ASN A 155 -5.64 -8.91 18.18
C ASN A 155 -4.73 -7.68 18.13
N SER A 156 -4.33 -7.15 19.28
CA SER A 156 -3.46 -5.97 19.37
C SER A 156 -2.03 -6.22 18.87
N LYS A 157 -1.64 -7.48 18.67
CA LYS A 157 -0.36 -7.86 18.05
C LYS A 157 -0.34 -7.69 16.54
N LEU A 158 -1.49 -7.46 15.91
CA LEU A 158 -1.61 -7.32 14.46
C LEU A 158 -1.79 -5.85 14.06
N ALA A 159 -1.14 -5.47 12.97
CA ALA A 159 -1.34 -4.21 12.27
C ALA A 159 -2.57 -4.25 11.34
N THR A 160 -3.06 -5.45 11.01
CA THR A 160 -4.26 -5.62 10.18
C THR A 160 -5.53 -5.22 10.93
N PRO A 161 -6.55 -4.69 10.25
CA PRO A 161 -7.85 -4.43 10.87
C PRO A 161 -8.51 -5.72 11.35
N GLN A 162 -9.31 -5.63 12.43
CA GLN A 162 -10.19 -6.72 12.84
C GLN A 162 -11.24 -7.00 11.76
N ILE A 163 -11.44 -8.27 11.40
CA ILE A 163 -12.32 -8.66 10.30
C ILE A 163 -13.59 -9.27 10.88
N PRO A 164 -14.75 -8.61 10.74
CA PRO A 164 -16.01 -9.17 11.21
C PRO A 164 -16.46 -10.33 10.31
N VAL A 165 -16.80 -11.47 10.92
CA VAL A 165 -17.34 -12.65 10.20
C VAL A 165 -18.77 -12.38 9.74
N ILE A 166 -19.08 -12.59 8.46
CA ILE A 166 -20.40 -12.27 7.88
C ILE A 166 -21.32 -13.49 7.70
N GLY A 167 -20.77 -14.70 7.84
CA GLY A 167 -21.53 -15.95 7.99
C GLY A 167 -20.72 -16.86 8.90
N GLN A 168 -21.26 -17.23 10.04
CA GLN A 168 -20.50 -17.90 11.11
C GLN A 168 -21.09 -19.27 11.41
N ASP A 169 -20.24 -20.13 11.99
CA ASP A 169 -20.63 -21.43 12.54
C ASP A 169 -21.29 -22.37 11.52
N TYR A 170 -20.86 -22.31 10.26
CA TYR A 170 -21.25 -23.33 9.29
C TYR A 170 -20.52 -24.64 9.63
N VAL A 171 -21.27 -25.62 10.13
CA VAL A 171 -20.76 -26.95 10.46
C VAL A 171 -21.01 -27.87 9.27
N PHE A 172 -19.97 -28.19 8.52
CA PHE A 172 -19.99 -29.10 7.40
C PHE A 172 -19.50 -30.50 7.80
N LYS A 173 -19.74 -31.49 6.93
CA LYS A 173 -19.19 -32.85 7.05
C LYS A 173 -17.67 -32.86 7.27
N ASP A 174 -16.97 -31.88 6.72
CA ASP A 174 -15.52 -31.70 6.73
C ASP A 174 -15.06 -30.57 7.67
N GLY A 175 -15.85 -30.18 8.67
CA GLY A 175 -15.45 -29.27 9.77
C GLY A 175 -16.20 -27.93 9.79
N VAL A 176 -15.64 -26.89 10.42
CA VAL A 176 -16.28 -25.58 10.58
C VAL A 176 -15.80 -24.56 9.53
N ALA A 177 -16.70 -23.69 9.05
CA ALA A 177 -16.35 -22.58 8.19
C ALA A 177 -16.98 -21.25 8.64
N HIS A 178 -16.19 -20.16 8.50
CA HIS A 178 -16.60 -18.79 8.76
C HIS A 178 -16.33 -17.92 7.53
N VAL A 179 -17.35 -17.25 7.02
CA VAL A 179 -17.27 -16.41 5.82
C VAL A 179 -16.91 -14.97 6.17
N VAL A 180 -15.99 -14.35 5.42
CA VAL A 180 -15.51 -12.98 5.64
C VAL A 180 -15.53 -12.15 4.35
N ASN A 181 -15.72 -10.83 4.47
CA ASN A 181 -15.72 -9.88 3.34
C ASN A 181 -14.37 -9.20 3.10
N ILE A 182 -13.33 -9.56 3.86
CA ILE A 182 -11.97 -9.07 3.71
C ILE A 182 -11.08 -10.30 3.81
N PHE A 183 -10.10 -10.44 2.92
CA PHE A 183 -9.15 -11.55 2.98
C PHE A 183 -8.26 -11.39 4.22
N PRO A 184 -8.26 -12.34 5.16
CA PRO A 184 -7.37 -12.29 6.32
C PRO A 184 -5.91 -12.45 5.92
N THR A 185 -5.04 -11.56 6.41
CA THR A 185 -3.59 -11.69 6.32
C THR A 185 -2.97 -11.56 7.71
N TYR A 186 -1.80 -12.15 7.91
CA TYR A 186 -1.00 -11.93 9.11
C TYR A 186 -0.02 -10.78 8.86
N GLN A 187 -0.17 -9.69 9.60
CA GLN A 187 0.82 -8.63 9.65
C GLN A 187 1.03 -8.25 11.12
N GLY A 188 2.16 -8.63 11.69
CA GLY A 188 2.55 -8.22 13.04
C GLY A 188 2.72 -6.70 13.11
N VAL A 189 2.49 -6.12 14.30
CA VAL A 189 2.85 -4.72 14.55
C VAL A 189 4.37 -4.57 14.41
N MET A 190 4.79 -3.70 13.50
CA MET A 190 6.19 -3.38 13.25
C MET A 190 6.53 -1.99 13.79
N THR A 191 7.81 -1.78 14.10
CA THR A 191 8.34 -0.47 14.44
C THR A 191 8.48 0.33 13.13
N VAL A 192 7.94 1.54 13.10
CA VAL A 192 8.17 2.45 11.95
C VAL A 192 9.66 2.76 11.85
N THR A 193 10.18 2.89 10.63
CA THR A 193 11.57 3.33 10.41
C THR A 193 11.81 4.68 11.10
N ASP A 194 12.95 4.81 11.76
CA ASP A 194 13.30 6.02 12.49
C ASP A 194 13.42 7.22 11.53
N PRO A 195 13.12 8.44 11.99
CA PRO A 195 13.40 9.64 11.19
C PRO A 195 14.91 9.80 10.96
N VAL A 196 15.28 10.33 9.80
CA VAL A 196 16.66 10.71 9.48
C VAL A 196 17.16 11.72 10.53
N PRO A 197 18.31 11.49 11.19
CA PRO A 197 18.85 12.43 12.17
C PRO A 197 19.24 13.77 11.55
N ASP A 198 19.17 14.84 12.33
CA ASP A 198 19.64 16.15 11.89
C ASP A 198 21.16 16.14 11.66
N GLY A 199 21.61 16.81 10.60
CA GLY A 199 23.03 17.00 10.33
C GLY A 199 23.77 15.79 9.75
N VAL A 200 23.05 14.83 9.15
CA VAL A 200 23.68 13.76 8.37
C VAL A 200 24.61 14.35 7.31
N ASP A 201 25.84 13.84 7.24
CA ASP A 201 26.82 14.30 6.27
C ASP A 201 26.62 13.62 4.93
N TYR A 202 26.01 14.36 4.00
CA TYR A 202 25.82 13.95 2.61
C TYR A 202 26.91 14.49 1.68
N SER A 203 28.14 14.72 2.17
CA SER A 203 29.25 15.23 1.35
C SER A 203 29.68 14.26 0.25
N ASP A 204 29.66 12.96 0.53
CA ASP A 204 30.02 11.89 -0.42
C ASP A 204 28.88 11.48 -1.35
N ALA A 205 27.65 11.90 -1.04
CA ALA A 205 26.48 11.61 -1.87
C ALA A 205 26.49 12.44 -3.16
N LYS A 206 26.22 11.79 -4.30
CA LYS A 206 25.97 12.49 -5.56
C LYS A 206 24.68 13.31 -5.44
N LYS A 207 24.68 14.51 -6.03
CA LYS A 207 23.53 15.43 -6.00
C LYS A 207 23.25 15.93 -7.40
N ASP A 208 21.97 16.12 -7.70
CA ASP A 208 21.52 16.77 -8.92
C ASP A 208 20.23 17.55 -8.66
N THR A 209 19.77 18.31 -9.64
CA THR A 209 18.56 19.12 -9.55
C THR A 209 17.74 19.02 -10.84
N LEU A 210 16.49 18.60 -10.71
CA LEU A 210 15.49 18.76 -11.77
C LEU A 210 14.87 20.15 -11.62
N TRP A 211 15.14 21.01 -12.58
CA TRP A 211 14.55 22.34 -12.63
C TRP A 211 13.16 22.26 -13.24
N VAL A 212 12.21 23.04 -12.70
CA VAL A 212 10.89 23.18 -13.31
C VAL A 212 11.02 23.55 -14.79
N GLU A 213 10.36 22.77 -15.63
CA GLU A 213 10.32 22.99 -17.07
C GLU A 213 9.10 23.81 -17.44
N ALA A 214 7.94 23.53 -16.86
CA ALA A 214 6.72 24.31 -17.03
C ALA A 214 5.94 24.36 -15.72
N ASP A 215 5.25 25.47 -15.46
CA ASP A 215 4.29 25.57 -14.38
C ASP A 215 3.04 26.31 -14.83
N ALA A 216 1.91 26.09 -14.15
CA ALA A 216 0.67 26.78 -14.44
C ALA A 216 -0.21 26.87 -13.19
N HIS A 217 -1.17 27.80 -13.22
CA HIS A 217 -2.29 27.76 -12.29
C HIS A 217 -3.60 27.84 -13.04
N VAL A 218 -4.54 26.99 -12.63
CA VAL A 218 -5.88 26.94 -13.22
C VAL A 218 -6.92 27.37 -12.19
N TYR A 219 -7.94 28.07 -12.68
CA TYR A 219 -8.99 28.66 -11.86
C TYR A 219 -10.36 28.37 -12.47
N ARG A 220 -11.28 27.82 -11.68
CA ARG A 220 -12.61 27.41 -12.16
C ARG A 220 -13.54 28.56 -12.56
N GLY A 221 -13.30 29.77 -12.07
CA GLY A 221 -14.14 30.92 -12.43
C GLY A 221 -13.91 31.36 -13.87
N SER A 222 -14.53 32.47 -14.28
CA SER A 222 -14.55 32.97 -15.66
C SER A 222 -13.22 33.55 -16.19
N ARG A 223 -12.07 32.99 -15.82
CA ARG A 223 -10.76 33.48 -16.24
C ARG A 223 -9.97 32.36 -16.91
N ASP A 224 -9.75 32.53 -18.20
CA ASP A 224 -9.15 31.53 -19.09
C ASP A 224 -7.65 31.78 -19.36
N ALA A 225 -6.98 32.63 -18.58
CA ALA A 225 -5.56 32.93 -18.77
C ALA A 225 -4.72 32.28 -17.66
N ASN A 226 -3.74 31.45 -18.04
CA ASN A 226 -2.65 31.05 -17.15
C ASN A 226 -1.96 32.31 -16.61
N TYR A 227 -1.67 32.33 -15.31
CA TYR A 227 -1.15 33.48 -14.57
C TYR A 227 -2.06 34.70 -14.41
N GLY A 228 -3.08 34.92 -15.25
CA GLY A 228 -4.12 35.94 -15.09
C GLY A 228 -3.60 37.40 -15.06
N ASP A 229 -4.14 38.30 -15.88
CA ASP A 229 -3.79 39.74 -15.92
C ASP A 229 -4.16 40.56 -14.65
N ASP A 230 -4.40 39.90 -13.52
CA ASP A 230 -4.97 40.44 -12.28
C ASP A 230 -3.94 41.16 -11.40
N GLY A 231 -3.21 42.11 -11.99
CA GLY A 231 -2.30 42.97 -11.25
C GLY A 231 -1.12 42.25 -10.56
N PRO A 232 -0.27 42.99 -9.83
CA PRO A 232 1.09 42.59 -9.48
C PRO A 232 1.23 41.40 -8.51
N TYR A 233 0.12 40.84 -8.01
CA TYR A 233 0.09 39.76 -7.02
C TYR A 233 -0.37 38.41 -7.58
N THR A 234 -1.11 38.37 -8.70
CA THR A 234 -1.64 37.12 -9.28
C THR A 234 -0.93 36.70 -10.56
N THR A 235 -0.44 37.67 -11.36
CA THR A 235 0.34 37.50 -12.61
C THR A 235 1.68 36.78 -12.45
N ARG A 236 1.97 36.21 -11.27
CA ARG A 236 3.34 36.01 -10.73
C ARG A 236 3.46 34.84 -9.75
N SER A 237 2.42 34.02 -9.64
CA SER A 237 2.40 32.93 -8.67
C SER A 237 1.53 31.78 -9.15
N ILE A 238 1.92 30.58 -8.75
CA ILE A 238 1.03 29.42 -8.74
C ILE A 238 0.15 29.56 -7.49
N ILE A 239 -1.16 29.57 -7.70
CA ILE A 239 -2.13 29.82 -6.62
C ILE A 239 -2.91 28.55 -6.36
N VAL A 240 -2.90 28.06 -5.12
CA VAL A 240 -3.63 26.86 -4.70
C VAL A 240 -4.54 27.15 -3.50
N ASN A 241 -5.68 26.47 -3.42
CA ASN A 241 -6.58 26.50 -2.27
C ASN A 241 -7.23 25.14 -2.02
N ALA A 242 -7.89 24.96 -0.88
CA ALA A 242 -8.54 23.69 -0.51
C ALA A 242 -10.02 23.64 -0.90
N ARG A 243 -10.46 24.56 -1.77
CA ARG A 243 -11.86 24.52 -2.21
C ARG A 243 -12.08 23.26 -3.05
N PRO A 244 -13.21 22.55 -2.86
CA PRO A 244 -13.52 21.38 -3.67
C PRO A 244 -13.66 21.77 -5.14
N ASP A 245 -13.40 20.84 -6.05
CA ASP A 245 -13.39 21.11 -7.50
C ASP A 245 -14.73 21.63 -8.04
N ASN A 246 -15.83 21.33 -7.36
CA ASN A 246 -17.16 21.84 -7.72
C ASN A 246 -17.37 23.31 -7.31
N HIS A 247 -16.46 23.91 -6.53
CA HIS A 247 -16.55 25.30 -6.11
C HIS A 247 -16.12 26.25 -7.24
N VAL A 248 -16.90 27.31 -7.48
CA VAL A 248 -16.68 28.33 -8.54
C VAL A 248 -15.35 29.11 -8.46
N SER A 249 -14.52 28.80 -7.48
CA SER A 249 -13.27 29.52 -7.23
C SER A 249 -12.20 28.60 -6.68
N ALA A 250 -12.31 27.31 -7.02
CA ALA A 250 -11.24 26.35 -6.84
C ALA A 250 -10.03 26.75 -7.68
N ARG A 251 -8.85 26.53 -7.12
CA ARG A 251 -7.55 26.85 -7.72
C ARG A 251 -6.61 25.68 -7.54
N ARG A 252 -5.95 25.29 -8.63
CA ARG A 252 -4.97 24.21 -8.67
C ARG A 252 -3.69 24.70 -9.33
N GLY A 253 -2.57 24.15 -8.88
CA GLY A 253 -1.27 24.33 -9.51
C GLY A 253 -0.92 23.10 -10.34
N LEU A 254 -0.19 23.31 -11.42
CA LEU A 254 0.42 22.27 -12.22
C LEU A 254 1.90 22.61 -12.37
N ILE A 255 2.77 21.63 -12.21
CA ILE A 255 4.22 21.81 -12.36
C ILE A 255 4.77 20.58 -13.08
N LYS A 256 5.68 20.79 -14.01
CA LYS A 256 6.28 19.78 -14.88
C LYS A 256 7.79 19.78 -14.76
N PHE A 257 8.39 18.60 -14.80
CA PHE A 257 9.82 18.39 -14.75
C PHE A 257 10.25 17.37 -15.80
N ASP A 258 11.26 17.72 -16.59
CA ASP A 258 12.04 16.76 -17.37
C ASP A 258 12.83 15.86 -16.43
N LEU A 259 12.67 14.54 -16.58
CA LEU A 259 13.51 13.54 -15.95
C LEU A 259 14.75 13.32 -16.80
N LYS A 260 15.78 14.12 -16.54
CA LYS A 260 17.09 13.94 -17.14
C LYS A 260 17.74 12.65 -16.64
N ASP A 261 18.46 11.96 -17.51
CA ASP A 261 19.29 10.83 -17.11
C ASP A 261 20.30 11.27 -16.04
N ILE A 262 20.21 10.66 -14.86
CA ILE A 262 21.17 10.87 -13.77
C ILE A 262 22.04 9.62 -13.58
N ALA A 263 23.32 9.83 -13.28
CA ALA A 263 24.30 8.75 -13.12
C ALA A 263 24.11 7.89 -11.85
N PHE A 264 23.03 8.10 -11.10
CA PHE A 264 22.71 7.43 -9.84
C PHE A 264 21.22 7.14 -9.71
N ALA A 265 20.49 7.00 -10.82
CA ALA A 265 19.05 6.69 -10.82
C ALA A 265 18.73 5.42 -9.98
N ASP A 266 19.53 4.36 -10.14
CA ASP A 266 19.36 3.10 -9.40
C ASP A 266 19.64 3.25 -7.89
N ASP A 267 20.42 4.27 -7.51
CA ASP A 267 20.88 4.60 -6.16
C ASP A 267 20.22 5.87 -5.61
N LEU A 268 19.11 6.33 -6.20
CA LEU A 268 18.42 7.53 -5.74
C LEU A 268 17.71 7.25 -4.40
N VAL A 269 18.16 7.96 -3.37
CA VAL A 269 17.67 7.81 -1.98
C VAL A 269 16.87 9.02 -1.50
N GLY A 270 16.95 10.14 -2.22
CA GLY A 270 16.15 11.33 -1.93
C GLY A 270 15.74 12.06 -3.18
N ALA A 271 14.45 12.37 -3.31
CA ALA A 271 13.94 13.32 -4.28
C ALA A 271 12.96 14.27 -3.58
N ASN A 272 13.35 15.52 -3.39
CA ASN A 272 12.59 16.48 -2.61
C ASN A 272 12.09 17.61 -3.51
N PHE A 273 10.78 17.82 -3.58
CA PHE A 273 10.20 18.97 -4.26
C PHE A 273 10.29 20.20 -3.36
N ASN A 274 11.07 21.17 -3.83
CA ASN A 274 11.34 22.43 -3.17
C ASN A 274 10.50 23.51 -3.85
N PHE A 275 9.70 24.23 -3.07
CA PHE A 275 8.86 25.31 -3.56
C PHE A 275 8.88 26.49 -2.60
N ASN A 276 8.81 27.71 -3.15
CA ASN A 276 8.92 28.92 -2.36
C ASN A 276 7.56 29.63 -2.23
N VAL A 277 7.09 29.80 -1.01
CA VAL A 277 5.83 30.47 -0.68
C VAL A 277 6.07 31.96 -0.43
N ARG A 278 5.35 32.82 -1.14
CA ARG A 278 5.59 34.27 -1.15
C ARG A 278 4.78 35.06 -0.14
N THR A 279 3.56 34.62 0.16
CA THR A 279 2.62 35.43 0.95
C THR A 279 2.25 34.76 2.26
N PRO A 280 2.14 35.53 3.35
CA PRO A 280 1.66 35.02 4.61
C PRO A 280 0.21 34.54 4.48
N PHE A 281 -0.06 33.39 5.08
CA PHE A 281 -1.40 32.87 5.34
C PHE A 281 -1.85 33.31 6.76
N PRO A 282 -3.16 33.27 7.09
CA PRO A 282 -3.67 33.75 8.38
C PRO A 282 -2.95 33.12 9.56
N ALA A 283 -2.70 33.92 10.62
CA ALA A 283 -2.08 33.42 11.84
C ALA A 283 -2.96 32.33 12.48
N ASN A 284 -2.34 31.26 12.98
CA ASN A 284 -2.94 30.05 13.59
C ASN A 284 -3.49 28.99 12.63
N ILE A 285 -3.19 29.08 11.34
CA ILE A 285 -3.52 28.04 10.36
C ILE A 285 -2.23 27.58 9.68
N THR A 286 -1.98 26.28 9.67
CA THR A 286 -0.90 25.65 8.90
C THR A 286 -1.52 24.91 7.72
N PRO A 287 -1.48 25.48 6.50
CA PRO A 287 -2.02 24.81 5.32
C PRO A 287 -1.27 23.51 5.07
N THR A 288 -1.99 22.46 4.68
CA THR A 288 -1.36 21.23 4.17
C THR A 288 -1.42 21.22 2.65
N LEU A 289 -0.27 21.24 1.99
CA LEU A 289 -0.17 21.07 0.54
C LEU A 289 -0.27 19.58 0.23
N GLY A 290 -1.23 19.20 -0.60
CA GLY A 290 -1.24 17.91 -1.28
C GLY A 290 -0.55 18.00 -2.65
N VAL A 291 0.11 16.91 -3.01
CA VAL A 291 0.77 16.72 -4.30
C VAL A 291 0.21 15.45 -4.92
N TRP A 292 -0.26 15.55 -6.16
CA TRP A 292 -0.85 14.45 -6.92
C TRP A 292 -0.08 14.23 -8.22
N GLU A 293 -0.08 13.00 -8.70
CA GLU A 293 0.37 12.67 -10.05
C GLU A 293 -0.64 13.21 -11.06
N THR A 294 -0.16 13.75 -12.18
CA THR A 294 -1.00 14.22 -13.28
C THR A 294 -0.43 13.81 -14.63
N GLY A 295 -1.28 13.81 -15.66
CA GLY A 295 -0.81 13.66 -17.04
C GLY A 295 0.08 14.82 -17.46
N THR A 296 1.03 14.53 -18.35
CA THR A 296 2.02 15.47 -18.89
C THR A 296 1.53 16.24 -20.12
N ASP A 297 0.41 15.81 -20.70
CA ASP A 297 -0.19 16.40 -21.91
C ASP A 297 -0.94 17.71 -21.60
N TRP A 298 -0.17 18.75 -21.27
CA TRP A 298 -0.65 20.12 -21.12
C TRP A 298 0.46 21.12 -21.45
N GLU A 299 0.05 22.27 -21.97
CA GLU A 299 0.94 23.37 -22.34
C GLU A 299 0.76 24.56 -21.38
N GLU A 300 1.88 25.17 -20.99
CA GLU A 300 1.87 26.34 -20.10
C GLU A 300 1.30 27.60 -20.78
N PHE A 301 1.70 27.85 -22.03
CA PHE A 301 1.33 29.04 -22.79
C PHE A 301 0.80 28.67 -24.16
N GLY A 302 0.01 29.57 -24.77
CA GLY A 302 -0.49 29.42 -26.14
C GLY A 302 -2.02 29.43 -26.20
N GLU A 303 -2.57 29.31 -27.43
CA GLU A 303 -4.02 29.21 -27.65
C GLU A 303 -4.63 27.92 -27.05
N THR A 304 -3.78 26.92 -26.84
CA THR A 304 -4.03 25.61 -26.23
C THR A 304 -3.56 25.51 -24.78
N GLY A 305 -3.14 26.62 -24.17
CA GLY A 305 -2.66 26.67 -22.79
C GLY A 305 -3.66 26.06 -21.80
N VAL A 306 -3.14 25.44 -20.75
CA VAL A 306 -3.96 24.72 -19.78
C VAL A 306 -4.95 25.64 -19.07
N THR A 307 -6.20 25.20 -19.02
CA THR A 307 -7.33 25.88 -18.35
C THR A 307 -7.94 24.96 -17.31
N TRP A 308 -8.88 25.46 -16.53
CA TRP A 308 -9.62 24.59 -15.60
C TRP A 308 -10.32 23.42 -16.31
N ASN A 309 -10.84 23.64 -17.51
CA ASN A 309 -11.60 22.61 -18.24
C ASN A 309 -10.70 21.66 -19.03
N THR A 310 -9.44 22.03 -19.26
CA THR A 310 -8.46 21.23 -20.02
C THR A 310 -7.33 20.69 -19.15
N MET A 311 -7.30 20.97 -17.86
CA MET A 311 -6.28 20.45 -16.95
C MET A 311 -6.31 18.92 -16.90
N PRO A 312 -5.14 18.27 -16.77
CA PRO A 312 -5.08 16.83 -16.59
C PRO A 312 -5.84 16.41 -15.32
N THR A 313 -6.35 15.18 -15.34
CA THR A 313 -6.98 14.61 -14.13
C THR A 313 -5.91 14.37 -13.07
N PHE A 314 -6.25 14.68 -11.83
CA PHE A 314 -5.40 14.40 -10.67
C PHE A 314 -5.54 12.90 -10.33
N GLY A 315 -4.44 12.18 -10.47
CA GLY A 315 -4.35 10.74 -10.21
C GLY A 315 -4.10 10.43 -8.74
N GLY A 316 -3.22 9.46 -8.49
CA GLY A 316 -2.83 9.08 -7.14
C GLY A 316 -2.16 10.24 -6.39
N GLN A 317 -2.51 10.39 -5.11
CA GLN A 317 -1.79 11.32 -4.23
C GLN A 317 -0.37 10.80 -4.01
N ILE A 318 0.61 11.66 -4.28
CA ILE A 318 2.04 11.34 -4.12
C ILE A 318 2.48 11.62 -2.69
N ALA A 319 2.16 12.80 -2.17
CA ALA A 319 2.63 13.26 -0.87
C ALA A 319 1.76 14.38 -0.31
N THR A 320 1.91 14.65 0.98
CA THR A 320 1.42 15.86 1.64
C THR A 320 2.52 16.47 2.48
N SER A 321 2.51 17.80 2.62
CA SER A 321 3.38 18.52 3.55
C SER A 321 2.66 19.70 4.16
N GLU A 322 2.89 19.93 5.44
CA GLU A 322 2.56 21.21 6.05
C GLU A 322 3.39 22.34 5.43
N VAL A 323 2.74 23.46 5.16
CA VAL A 323 3.38 24.70 4.70
C VAL A 323 3.65 25.54 5.94
N VAL A 324 4.86 25.40 6.48
CA VAL A 324 5.21 25.92 7.82
C VAL A 324 5.80 27.32 7.80
N VAL A 325 6.32 27.76 6.65
CA VAL A 325 6.97 29.08 6.51
C VAL A 325 6.60 29.78 5.21
N VAL A 326 6.61 31.12 5.26
CA VAL A 326 6.77 31.93 4.05
C VAL A 326 8.24 31.85 3.65
N GLY A 327 8.51 31.28 2.49
CA GLY A 327 9.84 30.93 2.01
C GLY A 327 9.89 29.50 1.48
N TRP A 328 11.08 28.89 1.55
CA TRP A 328 11.29 27.54 1.06
C TRP A 328 10.60 26.50 1.95
N ASN A 329 9.81 25.66 1.30
CA ASN A 329 9.17 24.48 1.87
C ASN A 329 9.58 23.27 1.02
N VAL A 330 9.51 22.09 1.63
CA VAL A 330 9.98 20.84 1.03
C VAL A 330 8.94 19.75 1.23
N VAL A 331 8.72 18.94 0.20
CA VAL A 331 7.95 17.70 0.30
C VAL A 331 8.70 16.58 -0.40
N SER A 332 8.81 15.42 0.25
CA SER A 332 9.49 14.26 -0.32
C SER A 332 8.62 13.62 -1.42
N LEU A 333 9.24 13.42 -2.59
CA LEU A 333 8.70 12.71 -3.74
C LEU A 333 9.55 11.45 -4.06
N THR A 334 10.42 11.01 -3.15
CA THR A 334 11.44 9.98 -3.42
C THR A 334 10.85 8.73 -4.08
N THR A 335 9.79 8.15 -3.52
CA THR A 335 9.14 6.95 -4.07
C THR A 335 8.60 7.19 -5.49
N PHE A 336 7.97 8.34 -5.72
CA PHE A 336 7.39 8.69 -7.02
C PHE A 336 8.47 8.87 -8.10
N ILE A 337 9.54 9.59 -7.78
CA ILE A 337 10.65 9.84 -8.72
C ILE A 337 11.46 8.56 -8.97
N ASN A 338 11.68 7.72 -7.95
CA ASN A 338 12.30 6.40 -8.12
C ASN A 338 11.50 5.55 -9.10
N ARG A 339 10.18 5.47 -8.91
CA ARG A 339 9.30 4.73 -9.83
C ARG A 339 9.39 5.27 -11.25
N ALA A 340 9.41 6.60 -11.42
CA ALA A 340 9.51 7.23 -12.73
C ALA A 340 10.82 6.88 -13.46
N TYR A 341 11.97 6.92 -12.77
CA TYR A 341 13.24 6.48 -13.35
C TYR A 341 13.25 4.98 -13.69
N GLN A 342 12.72 4.12 -12.82
CA GLN A 342 12.62 2.68 -13.07
C GLN A 342 11.73 2.33 -14.27
N GLN A 343 10.72 3.17 -14.55
CA GLN A 343 9.82 3.03 -15.69
C GLN A 343 10.33 3.74 -16.94
N HIS A 344 11.51 4.35 -16.90
CA HIS A 344 12.08 5.16 -17.98
C HIS A 344 11.12 6.25 -18.46
N VAL A 345 10.42 6.88 -17.52
CA VAL A 345 9.57 8.04 -17.78
C VAL A 345 10.47 9.25 -18.06
N GLU A 346 10.22 9.95 -19.17
CA GLU A 346 11.04 11.11 -19.59
C GLU A 346 10.59 12.41 -18.91
N GLU A 347 9.33 12.49 -18.48
CA GLU A 347 8.73 13.72 -17.93
C GLU A 347 7.69 13.37 -16.87
N VAL A 348 7.63 14.15 -15.79
CA VAL A 348 6.61 14.02 -14.75
C VAL A 348 5.88 15.34 -14.53
N SER A 349 4.59 15.24 -14.21
CA SER A 349 3.78 16.39 -13.84
C SER A 349 3.07 16.21 -12.50
N LEU A 350 3.17 17.25 -11.67
CA LEU A 350 2.60 17.34 -10.34
C LEU A 350 1.38 18.27 -10.34
N GLY A 351 0.27 17.78 -9.82
CA GLY A 351 -0.88 18.57 -9.45
C GLY A 351 -0.78 19.04 -8.00
N LEU A 352 -1.08 20.31 -7.75
CA LEU A 352 -1.01 20.95 -6.43
C LEU A 352 -2.38 21.47 -5.98
N GLY A 353 -2.69 21.24 -4.71
CA GLY A 353 -3.93 21.68 -4.04
C GLY A 353 -3.75 21.64 -2.53
N LEU A 354 -4.55 22.39 -1.79
CA LEU A 354 -4.51 22.31 -0.32
C LEU A 354 -5.49 21.26 0.19
N MET A 355 -5.13 20.55 1.25
CA MET A 355 -5.97 19.57 1.93
C MET A 355 -6.85 20.26 2.97
N ASP A 356 -8.09 19.76 3.14
CA ASP A 356 -9.01 19.97 4.27
C ASP A 356 -9.21 21.41 4.80
N ASP A 357 -10.20 22.14 4.27
CA ASP A 357 -10.70 23.41 4.82
C ASP A 357 -12.13 23.31 5.35
N PRO A 358 -12.36 22.58 6.45
CA PRO A 358 -13.72 22.32 6.93
C PRO A 358 -14.49 23.60 7.29
N ASN A 359 -13.78 24.69 7.60
CA ASN A 359 -14.38 25.96 8.00
C ASN A 359 -14.44 26.99 6.86
N GLY A 360 -13.89 26.69 5.68
CA GLY A 360 -13.80 27.65 4.56
C GLY A 360 -12.90 28.86 4.87
N GLU A 361 -11.99 28.71 5.83
CA GLU A 361 -11.12 29.75 6.37
C GLU A 361 -9.81 29.89 5.58
N PHE A 362 -9.50 28.96 4.67
CA PHE A 362 -8.26 29.03 3.93
C PHE A 362 -8.30 30.12 2.88
N GLY A 363 -7.26 30.96 2.97
CA GLY A 363 -6.85 31.81 1.87
C GLY A 363 -6.28 30.98 0.73
N ASN A 364 -5.52 31.66 -0.14
CA ASN A 364 -4.71 30.96 -1.12
C ASN A 364 -3.27 30.86 -0.61
N VAL A 365 -2.60 29.77 -0.97
CA VAL A 365 -1.14 29.71 -0.90
C VAL A 365 -0.60 30.16 -2.26
N PHE A 366 0.36 31.10 -2.22
CA PHE A 366 0.98 31.67 -3.40
C PHE A 366 2.42 31.17 -3.47
N ILE A 367 2.69 30.33 -4.46
CA ILE A 367 4.01 29.76 -4.73
C ILE A 367 4.62 30.56 -5.89
N TYR A 368 5.92 30.86 -5.84
CA TYR A 368 6.59 31.48 -6.98
C TYR A 368 6.50 30.61 -8.23
N ASN A 369 6.08 31.22 -9.35
CA ASN A 369 6.20 30.59 -10.66
C ASN A 369 7.60 30.81 -11.24
N ARG A 370 7.92 30.05 -12.28
CA ARG A 370 9.21 30.10 -12.96
C ARG A 370 9.55 31.50 -13.48
N GLU A 371 8.62 32.21 -14.11
CA GLU A 371 8.87 33.49 -14.79
C GLU A 371 9.17 34.63 -13.79
N GLN A 372 8.51 34.65 -12.64
CA GLN A 372 8.71 35.71 -11.65
C GLN A 372 9.74 35.36 -10.57
N SER A 373 10.27 34.15 -10.59
CA SER A 373 11.30 33.72 -9.65
C SER A 373 12.62 34.50 -9.76
N ASN A 374 12.86 35.21 -10.87
CA ASN A 374 14.17 35.75 -11.26
C ASN A 374 15.29 34.69 -11.28
N GLY A 375 14.93 33.41 -11.36
CA GLY A 375 15.85 32.27 -11.23
C GLY A 375 16.08 31.80 -9.80
N ASP A 376 15.79 32.62 -8.79
CA ASP A 376 16.16 32.38 -7.39
C ASP A 376 15.09 31.61 -6.59
N TYR A 377 13.83 31.65 -7.02
CA TYR A 377 12.68 31.12 -6.28
C TYR A 377 11.83 30.11 -7.05
N LYS A 378 12.26 29.68 -8.24
CA LYS A 378 11.51 28.73 -9.06
C LYS A 378 11.56 27.37 -8.40
N ALA A 379 10.47 26.63 -8.49
CA ALA A 379 10.41 25.31 -7.89
C ALA A 379 11.40 24.34 -8.56
N PHE A 380 11.90 23.36 -7.81
CA PHE A 380 12.83 22.35 -8.31
C PHE A 380 12.74 21.08 -7.47
N ILE A 381 13.18 19.96 -8.04
CA ILE A 381 13.37 18.72 -7.30
C ILE A 381 14.86 18.55 -7.02
N SER A 382 15.27 18.55 -5.75
CA SER A 382 16.63 18.17 -5.37
C SER A 382 16.73 16.65 -5.31
N LEU A 383 17.76 16.13 -5.97
CA LEU A 383 18.06 14.71 -6.05
C LEU A 383 19.29 14.40 -5.21
N LEU A 384 19.21 13.31 -4.46
CA LEU A 384 20.26 12.81 -3.58
C LEU A 384 20.48 11.33 -3.89
N GLY A 385 21.67 11.02 -4.38
CA GLY A 385 22.15 9.66 -4.54
C GLY A 385 22.64 9.08 -3.23
N ALA A 386 22.84 7.77 -3.24
CA ALA A 386 23.33 7.05 -2.09
C ALA A 386 24.73 7.51 -1.62
N MET A 387 24.97 7.32 -0.34
CA MET A 387 26.30 7.28 0.26
C MET A 387 26.64 5.85 0.70
N PRO A 388 27.90 5.50 0.96
CA PRO A 388 28.24 4.20 1.53
C PRO A 388 27.55 3.99 2.89
N SER A 389 26.90 2.85 3.07
CA SER A 389 26.30 2.47 4.35
C SER A 389 27.37 2.00 5.36
N GLU A 390 27.10 2.22 6.65
CA GLU A 390 27.90 1.68 7.76
C GLU A 390 27.46 0.25 8.15
N LEU A 391 26.61 -0.39 7.34
CA LEU A 391 26.15 -1.76 7.54
C LEU A 391 27.15 -2.77 6.98
N GLU A 392 27.25 -3.91 7.66
CA GLU A 392 28.03 -5.08 7.28
C GLU A 392 27.11 -6.30 7.23
N LEU A 393 27.41 -7.24 6.32
CA LEU A 393 26.73 -8.53 6.27
C LEU A 393 27.02 -9.32 7.55
N ASP A 394 25.96 -9.74 8.25
CA ASP A 394 26.08 -10.51 9.50
C ASP A 394 25.90 -12.02 9.24
N HIS A 395 24.83 -12.39 8.55
CA HIS A 395 24.52 -13.77 8.20
C HIS A 395 24.08 -13.87 6.74
N LEU A 396 24.59 -14.89 6.04
CA LEU A 396 24.13 -15.31 4.73
C LEU A 396 24.23 -16.84 4.63
N THR A 397 23.10 -17.52 4.67
CA THR A 397 23.01 -18.98 4.55
C THR A 397 21.91 -19.36 3.57
N ALA A 398 22.13 -20.40 2.77
CA ALA A 398 21.17 -20.85 1.77
C ALA A 398 19.82 -21.20 2.41
N LEU A 399 18.74 -20.67 1.84
CA LEU A 399 17.38 -21.00 2.20
C LEU A 399 17.06 -22.42 1.72
N GLN A 400 16.61 -23.27 2.63
CA GLN A 400 16.19 -24.63 2.32
C GLN A 400 14.68 -24.65 2.13
N VAL A 401 14.22 -25.08 0.97
CA VAL A 401 12.80 -25.06 0.59
C VAL A 401 12.38 -26.46 0.15
N PRO A 402 11.29 -27.03 0.67
CA PRO A 402 10.76 -28.29 0.15
C PRO A 402 10.35 -28.17 -1.32
N GLN A 403 10.47 -29.25 -2.09
CA GLN A 403 9.83 -29.33 -3.42
C GLN A 403 8.36 -28.91 -3.34
N ASP A 404 7.98 -27.97 -4.22
CA ASP A 404 6.63 -27.35 -4.31
C ASP A 404 6.17 -26.66 -3.01
N GLY A 405 7.11 -26.33 -2.13
CA GLY A 405 6.86 -25.71 -0.84
C GLY A 405 7.25 -24.24 -0.77
N ALA A 406 7.15 -23.71 0.44
CA ALA A 406 7.56 -22.37 0.79
C ALA A 406 8.46 -22.39 2.03
N ALA A 407 9.31 -21.37 2.18
CA ALA A 407 10.09 -21.15 3.40
C ALA A 407 10.21 -19.66 3.70
N ALA A 408 10.14 -19.31 4.98
CA ALA A 408 10.39 -17.96 5.44
C ALA A 408 11.89 -17.64 5.37
N VAL A 409 12.21 -16.43 4.90
CA VAL A 409 13.53 -15.84 5.03
C VAL A 409 13.55 -15.10 6.37
N THR A 410 14.38 -15.57 7.30
CA THR A 410 14.54 -14.97 8.62
C THR A 410 16.01 -14.61 8.87
N LYS A 411 16.34 -14.07 10.04
CA LYS A 411 17.72 -13.61 10.35
C LYS A 411 18.75 -14.74 10.31
N GLU A 412 18.30 -15.98 10.43
CA GLU A 412 19.07 -17.21 10.26
C GLU A 412 19.62 -17.37 8.84
N GLN A 413 18.88 -16.91 7.82
CA GLN A 413 19.34 -16.94 6.43
C GLN A 413 20.01 -15.63 6.01
N LEU A 414 19.45 -14.49 6.41
CA LEU A 414 19.92 -13.18 5.95
C LEU A 414 19.80 -12.14 7.06
N SER A 415 20.92 -11.52 7.43
CA SER A 415 20.89 -10.33 8.26
C SER A 415 22.10 -9.43 8.04
N MET A 416 21.89 -8.14 8.29
CA MET A 416 22.89 -7.09 8.34
C MET A 416 23.03 -6.61 9.79
N LYS A 417 24.20 -6.07 10.10
CA LYS A 417 24.51 -5.42 11.38
C LYS A 417 25.25 -4.11 11.13
N PRO A 418 25.24 -3.17 12.09
CA PRO A 418 26.17 -2.05 12.01
C PRO A 418 27.63 -2.52 12.14
N ALA A 419 28.53 -1.78 11.49
CA ALA A 419 29.97 -1.92 11.66
C ALA A 419 30.41 -1.70 13.12
N VAL A 420 31.67 -1.99 13.44
CA VAL A 420 32.21 -1.94 14.82
C VAL A 420 32.10 -0.55 15.46
N SER A 421 32.12 0.53 14.68
CA SER A 421 32.05 1.91 15.18
C SER A 421 31.17 2.75 14.27
N PRO A 422 29.84 2.59 14.35
CA PRO A 422 28.92 3.31 13.49
C PRO A 422 28.72 4.74 14.02
N THR A 423 28.54 5.68 13.11
CA THR A 423 28.17 7.06 13.43
C THR A 423 26.72 7.14 13.87
N TYR A 424 25.85 6.29 13.29
CA TYR A 424 24.41 6.29 13.53
C TYR A 424 23.93 5.00 14.21
N ASN A 425 22.70 5.04 14.74
CA ASN A 425 22.10 3.88 15.40
C ASN A 425 21.22 3.09 14.43
N TYR A 426 21.54 1.81 14.23
CA TYR A 426 20.81 0.93 13.33
C TYR A 426 20.12 -0.17 14.12
N THR A 427 18.79 -0.12 14.16
CA THR A 427 17.91 -1.18 14.63
C THR A 427 17.30 -1.93 13.44
N ASP A 428 16.64 -3.07 13.68
CA ASP A 428 16.09 -3.90 12.60
C ASP A 428 15.07 -3.13 11.70
N ASN A 429 14.37 -2.12 12.22
CA ASN A 429 13.45 -1.24 11.47
C ASN A 429 14.17 -0.18 10.60
N ASN A 430 15.48 0.00 10.77
CA ASN A 430 16.31 0.98 10.06
C ASN A 430 17.16 0.35 8.95
N ILE A 431 17.08 -0.98 8.78
CA ILE A 431 17.78 -1.74 7.74
C ILE A 431 16.72 -2.17 6.72
N ILE A 432 16.86 -1.71 5.48
CA ILE A 432 15.85 -1.85 4.44
C ILE A 432 16.43 -2.70 3.32
N TYR A 433 15.77 -3.81 3.02
CA TYR A 433 16.06 -4.63 1.85
C TYR A 433 15.16 -4.21 0.70
N VAL A 434 15.72 -4.21 -0.50
CA VAL A 434 15.02 -3.97 -1.75
C VAL A 434 15.22 -5.17 -2.64
N LEU A 435 14.14 -5.75 -3.15
CA LEU A 435 14.23 -6.85 -4.11
C LEU A 435 14.81 -6.33 -5.43
N ALA A 436 16.07 -6.61 -5.70
CA ALA A 436 16.75 -6.16 -6.91
C ALA A 436 16.41 -7.06 -8.10
N GLU A 437 16.40 -8.38 -7.88
CA GLU A 437 16.01 -9.36 -8.89
C GLU A 437 15.08 -10.43 -8.31
N THR A 438 14.05 -10.77 -9.07
CA THR A 438 13.13 -11.84 -8.73
C THR A 438 13.77 -13.19 -9.01
N PRO A 439 13.51 -14.21 -8.18
CA PRO A 439 13.90 -15.59 -8.45
C PRO A 439 13.39 -16.11 -9.80
N ALA A 440 14.09 -17.09 -10.38
CA ALA A 440 13.74 -17.68 -11.68
C ALA A 440 12.75 -18.84 -11.58
N ASN A 441 12.71 -19.52 -10.44
CA ASN A 441 12.02 -20.79 -10.17
C ASN A 441 11.09 -20.65 -8.94
N GLY A 442 10.64 -19.44 -8.65
CA GLY A 442 9.82 -19.15 -7.48
C GLY A 442 9.35 -17.71 -7.41
N THR A 443 8.72 -17.38 -6.29
CA THR A 443 8.17 -16.05 -6.01
C THR A 443 8.52 -15.63 -4.59
N VAL A 444 9.03 -14.41 -4.44
CA VAL A 444 9.17 -13.78 -3.12
C VAL A 444 7.82 -13.17 -2.76
N THR A 445 7.35 -13.44 -1.55
CA THR A 445 6.13 -12.88 -1.00
C THR A 445 6.43 -12.05 0.25
N ARG A 446 5.66 -10.97 0.45
CA ARG A 446 5.65 -10.16 1.67
C ARG A 446 4.24 -10.22 2.25
N PHE A 447 4.12 -10.72 3.48
CA PHE A 447 2.83 -10.99 4.14
C PHE A 447 1.88 -11.85 3.29
N GLY A 448 2.43 -12.84 2.59
CA GLY A 448 1.69 -13.76 1.72
C GLY A 448 1.35 -13.22 0.32
N LEU A 449 1.69 -11.97 0.00
CA LEU A 449 1.46 -11.38 -1.31
C LEU A 449 2.74 -11.34 -2.16
N PRO A 450 2.68 -11.64 -3.47
CA PRO A 450 3.83 -11.52 -4.35
C PRO A 450 4.46 -10.14 -4.29
N MET A 451 5.79 -10.10 -4.24
CA MET A 451 6.57 -8.89 -4.26
C MET A 451 7.38 -8.83 -5.56
N GLY A 452 7.14 -7.79 -6.35
CA GLY A 452 7.91 -7.52 -7.57
C GLY A 452 9.25 -6.86 -7.28
N LYS A 453 10.07 -6.68 -8.34
CA LYS A 453 11.29 -5.87 -8.27
C LYS A 453 11.01 -4.51 -7.65
N PHE A 454 11.99 -4.01 -6.89
CA PHE A 454 11.93 -2.78 -6.12
C PHE A 454 10.97 -2.77 -4.92
N GLY A 455 10.32 -3.90 -4.62
CA GLY A 455 9.62 -4.07 -3.36
C GLY A 455 10.58 -3.95 -2.19
N GLU A 456 10.21 -3.15 -1.19
CA GLU A 456 11.02 -2.89 0.00
C GLU A 456 10.41 -3.51 1.26
N PHE A 457 11.26 -3.95 2.18
CA PHE A 457 10.89 -4.44 3.51
C PHE A 457 12.03 -4.23 4.51
N THR A 458 11.72 -4.15 5.80
CA THR A 458 12.74 -3.96 6.84
C THR A 458 13.31 -5.29 7.34
N GLN A 459 14.48 -5.25 7.98
CA GLN A 459 15.02 -6.42 8.68
C GLN A 459 14.10 -6.89 9.81
N GLU A 460 13.30 -5.99 10.41
CA GLU A 460 12.30 -6.37 11.41
C GLU A 460 11.18 -7.23 10.79
N GLU A 461 10.74 -6.89 9.58
CA GLU A 461 9.77 -7.70 8.83
C GLU A 461 10.34 -9.07 8.46
N LEU A 462 11.59 -9.11 7.98
CA LEU A 462 12.31 -10.36 7.69
C LEU A 462 12.42 -11.24 8.95
N LYS A 463 12.82 -10.65 10.07
CA LYS A 463 12.86 -11.33 11.39
C LYS A 463 11.49 -11.86 11.82
N GLY A 464 10.42 -11.12 11.51
CA GLY A 464 9.03 -11.49 11.79
C GLY A 464 8.47 -12.58 10.87
N GLY A 465 9.24 -13.08 9.90
CA GLY A 465 8.79 -14.09 8.94
C GLY A 465 7.86 -13.55 7.85
N ALA A 466 7.80 -12.22 7.69
CA ALA A 466 6.95 -11.58 6.69
C ALA A 466 7.38 -11.93 5.25
N ILE A 467 8.66 -12.26 5.05
CA ILE A 467 9.24 -12.55 3.75
C ILE A 467 9.36 -14.06 3.58
N ARG A 468 8.73 -14.58 2.53
CA ARG A 468 8.78 -16.02 2.18
C ARG A 468 9.13 -16.21 0.72
N TYR A 469 9.92 -17.23 0.43
CA TYR A 469 10.08 -17.76 -0.92
C TYR A 469 9.08 -18.89 -1.13
N VAL A 470 8.41 -18.90 -2.29
CA VAL A 470 7.50 -19.97 -2.71
C VAL A 470 8.03 -20.57 -4.01
N HIS A 471 8.34 -21.87 -4.01
CA HIS A 471 8.82 -22.59 -5.18
C HIS A 471 7.70 -22.74 -6.22
N ASP A 472 7.98 -22.53 -7.50
CA ASP A 472 6.96 -22.63 -8.56
C ASP A 472 6.78 -24.05 -9.13
N GLY A 473 7.63 -24.99 -8.72
CA GLY A 473 7.64 -26.37 -9.17
C GLY A 473 8.66 -26.70 -10.25
N THR A 474 9.50 -25.74 -10.62
CA THR A 474 10.55 -25.92 -11.63
C THR A 474 11.95 -25.68 -11.06
N GLY A 475 12.97 -26.35 -11.61
CA GLY A 475 14.34 -26.21 -11.12
C GLY A 475 14.61 -26.94 -9.78
N SER A 476 15.88 -26.91 -9.35
CA SER A 476 16.34 -27.53 -8.10
C SER A 476 17.13 -26.55 -7.21
N SER A 477 17.30 -25.32 -7.70
CA SER A 477 18.03 -24.24 -7.04
C SER A 477 17.53 -22.91 -7.60
N ASP A 478 17.65 -21.87 -6.80
CA ASP A 478 17.32 -20.52 -7.20
C ASP A 478 18.18 -19.51 -6.43
N ALA A 479 18.01 -18.23 -6.70
CA ALA A 479 18.62 -17.16 -5.94
C ALA A 479 17.67 -15.96 -5.85
N ILE A 480 17.74 -15.25 -4.72
CA ILE A 480 17.06 -13.98 -4.55
C ILE A 480 18.11 -12.89 -4.39
N THR A 481 18.07 -11.87 -5.23
CA THR A 481 19.04 -10.77 -5.18
C THR A 481 18.43 -9.57 -4.46
N PHE A 482 19.05 -9.16 -3.36
CA PHE A 482 18.66 -8.00 -2.57
C PHE A 482 19.69 -6.88 -2.67
N LYS A 483 19.19 -5.66 -2.69
CA LYS A 483 19.97 -4.46 -2.36
C LYS A 483 19.66 -4.06 -0.93
N VAL A 484 20.65 -3.61 -0.17
CA VAL A 484 20.43 -3.11 1.20
C VAL A 484 20.65 -1.60 1.25
N LYS A 485 19.70 -0.93 1.89
CA LYS A 485 19.75 0.48 2.23
C LYS A 485 19.59 0.63 3.75
N ASP A 486 19.98 1.78 4.26
CA ASP A 486 19.65 2.19 5.62
C ASP A 486 18.72 3.41 5.63
N TYR A 487 18.18 3.71 6.82
CA TYR A 487 17.23 4.79 7.04
C TYR A 487 17.76 6.20 6.75
N ILE A 488 19.08 6.41 6.64
CA ILE A 488 19.68 7.72 6.34
C ILE A 488 20.04 7.89 4.86
N GLY A 489 19.75 6.89 4.02
CA GLY A 489 20.07 6.90 2.59
C GLY A 489 21.45 6.33 2.24
N GLY A 490 22.08 5.63 3.19
CA GLY A 490 23.25 4.81 2.90
C GLY A 490 22.86 3.54 2.13
N VAL A 491 23.73 3.09 1.23
CA VAL A 491 23.57 1.87 0.45
C VAL A 491 24.76 0.95 0.72
N TYR A 492 24.46 -0.32 1.01
CA TYR A 492 25.49 -1.35 1.09
C TYR A 492 26.08 -1.59 -0.30
N ALA A 493 27.41 -1.63 -0.38
CA ALA A 493 28.13 -1.54 -1.66
C ALA A 493 27.85 -2.70 -2.62
N GLU A 494 27.49 -3.88 -2.11
CA GLU A 494 27.28 -5.09 -2.89
C GLU A 494 25.81 -5.51 -2.89
N LEU A 495 25.36 -6.12 -3.98
CA LEU A 495 24.11 -6.86 -3.98
C LEU A 495 24.30 -8.17 -3.21
N ILE A 496 23.30 -8.53 -2.41
CA ILE A 496 23.29 -9.77 -1.64
C ILE A 496 22.49 -10.81 -2.40
N GLU A 497 23.16 -11.86 -2.85
CA GLU A 497 22.52 -13.02 -3.46
C GLU A 497 22.24 -14.07 -2.37
N LEU A 498 20.97 -14.23 -2.00
CA LEU A 498 20.52 -15.29 -1.10
C LEU A 498 20.29 -16.58 -1.89
N PRO A 499 21.11 -17.63 -1.68
CA PRO A 499 20.92 -18.89 -2.41
C PRO A 499 19.69 -19.62 -1.91
N VAL A 500 18.95 -20.26 -2.80
CA VAL A 500 17.81 -21.13 -2.49
C VAL A 500 18.11 -22.54 -2.97
N THR A 501 17.95 -23.52 -2.09
CA THR A 501 18.11 -24.94 -2.39
C THR A 501 16.78 -25.65 -2.24
N ILE A 502 16.35 -26.35 -3.29
CA ILE A 502 15.12 -27.15 -3.27
C ILE A 502 15.44 -28.58 -2.82
N GLN A 503 14.71 -29.08 -1.82
CA GLN A 503 14.93 -30.37 -1.17
C GLN A 503 14.04 -31.49 -1.71
#